data_AF-S3CKH7-F1
#
_entry.id   AF-S3CKH7-F1
#
_cell.length_a   1.000
_cell.length_b   1.000
_cell.length_c   1.000
_cell.angle_alpha   90.00
_cell.angle_beta   90.00
_cell.angle_gamma   90.00
#
_symmetry.space_group_name_H-M   'P 1'
#
loop_
_entity.id
_entity.type
_entity.pdbx_description
1 polymer ?
#
loop_
_entity_poly.entity_id
_entity_poly.type
_entity_poly.pdbx_seq_one_letter_code
_entity_poly.pdbx_strand_id
1 'polypeptide(L)'
;MEDEPTSHITIPEEGQTGEDNSRSTAPTIARTDSSSASSDDNRTHNGIHAPIPTRPRLPNRKSSGTIIVPRDSEEASRPIETILDPGDVRAMSPRRTSEDLEQLGRQTRDEVRKHAKMLQDSLLMIFHRIQAVKEEHDKLDNNNKFLQKYIGDLMTTSKITSTGGGRMKK
;
A
#
# COMPACT_ATOMS: atom_id res chain seq x y z
N MET A 1 54.68 -3.19 -7.95
CA MET A 1 53.84 -2.94 -9.14
C MET A 1 52.57 -3.70 -8.85
N GLU A 2 51.65 -3.00 -8.20
CA GLU A 2 50.38 -3.54 -7.72
C GLU A 2 49.37 -3.37 -8.84
N ASP A 3 48.98 -4.46 -9.49
CA ASP A 3 47.88 -4.47 -10.47
C ASP A 3 46.57 -4.73 -9.70
N GLU A 4 45.71 -3.72 -9.63
CA GLU A 4 44.34 -3.85 -9.11
C GLU A 4 43.42 -4.54 -10.12
N PRO A 5 42.58 -5.51 -9.72
CA PRO A 5 41.48 -5.99 -10.55
C PRO A 5 40.30 -5.02 -10.48
N THR A 6 40.10 -4.27 -11.57
CA THR A 6 38.94 -3.42 -11.84
C THR A 6 37.68 -4.28 -12.02
N SER A 7 36.72 -4.23 -11.08
CA SER A 7 35.44 -4.91 -11.25
C SER A 7 34.50 -4.09 -12.14
N HIS A 8 34.50 -4.42 -13.43
CA HIS A 8 33.55 -3.99 -14.44
C HIS A 8 32.14 -4.54 -14.14
N ILE A 9 31.22 -3.66 -13.72
CA ILE A 9 29.79 -3.97 -13.59
C ILE A 9 29.17 -4.01 -14.99
N THR A 10 28.77 -5.21 -15.41
CA THR A 10 28.00 -5.47 -16.63
C THR A 10 26.52 -5.32 -16.28
N ILE A 11 25.83 -4.41 -16.97
CA ILE A 11 24.38 -4.23 -16.89
C ILE A 11 23.72 -5.25 -17.83
N PRO A 12 22.79 -6.10 -17.36
CA PRO A 12 21.88 -6.77 -18.26
C PRO A 12 20.73 -5.80 -18.61
N GLU A 13 20.68 -5.44 -19.88
CA GLU A 13 19.55 -4.77 -20.53
C GLU A 13 18.50 -5.84 -20.83
N GLU A 14 17.34 -5.80 -20.17
CA GLU A 14 16.15 -6.52 -20.63
C GLU A 14 15.14 -5.54 -21.21
N GLY A 15 14.91 -5.72 -22.51
CA GLY A 15 13.90 -5.03 -23.29
C GLY A 15 12.51 -5.62 -23.09
N GLN A 16 11.56 -4.70 -22.89
CA GLN A 16 10.18 -4.67 -23.38
C GLN A 16 9.46 -6.01 -23.68
N THR A 17 8.46 -6.30 -22.84
CA THR A 17 7.15 -6.78 -23.31
C THR A 17 6.08 -5.96 -22.61
N GLY A 18 5.29 -5.22 -23.38
CA GLY A 18 4.13 -4.51 -22.86
C GLY A 18 3.04 -5.47 -22.44
N GLU A 19 2.31 -5.13 -21.38
CA GLU A 19 0.95 -5.61 -21.14
C GLU A 19 0.29 -4.77 -20.04
N ASP A 20 -0.88 -4.23 -20.42
CA ASP A 20 -2.06 -3.91 -19.63
C ASP A 20 -2.02 -2.96 -18.43
N ASN A 21 -2.48 -1.75 -18.76
CA ASN A 21 -3.19 -0.80 -17.92
C ASN A 21 -4.36 -1.46 -17.14
N SER A 22 -4.11 -1.96 -15.93
CA SER A 22 -5.19 -2.32 -14.99
C SER A 22 -5.08 -1.51 -13.70
N ARG A 23 -5.84 -0.41 -13.69
CA ARG A 23 -6.32 0.34 -12.53
C ARG A 23 -6.70 -0.62 -11.40
N SER A 24 -6.02 -0.53 -10.25
CA SER A 24 -6.40 -1.25 -9.03
C SER A 24 -7.75 -0.73 -8.51
N THR A 25 -8.83 -1.26 -9.06
CA THR A 25 -10.16 -1.21 -8.44
C THR A 25 -10.18 -2.24 -7.32
N ALA A 26 -10.50 -1.81 -6.11
CA ALA A 26 -10.78 -2.67 -4.97
C ALA A 26 -11.69 -3.84 -5.38
N PRO A 27 -11.57 -5.05 -4.78
CA PRO A 27 -12.45 -6.14 -5.13
C PRO A 27 -13.86 -5.78 -4.66
N THR A 28 -14.69 -5.30 -5.57
CA THR A 28 -16.14 -5.27 -5.37
C THR A 28 -16.54 -6.74 -5.29
N ILE A 29 -16.91 -7.19 -4.09
CA ILE A 29 -17.50 -8.51 -3.88
C ILE A 29 -18.82 -8.49 -4.65
N ALA A 30 -18.80 -8.95 -5.90
CA ALA A 30 -20.01 -9.17 -6.68
C ALA A 30 -20.80 -10.26 -5.95
N ARG A 31 -21.86 -9.85 -5.26
CA ARG A 31 -22.89 -10.77 -4.79
C ARG A 31 -23.58 -11.34 -6.03
N THR A 32 -23.23 -12.56 -6.40
CA THR A 32 -24.03 -13.36 -7.32
C THR A 32 -25.35 -13.69 -6.62
N ASP A 33 -26.36 -12.85 -6.84
CA ASP A 33 -27.75 -13.22 -6.61
C ASP A 33 -28.13 -14.21 -7.70
N SER A 34 -28.06 -15.51 -7.38
CA SER A 34 -28.59 -16.57 -8.24
C SER A 34 -30.12 -16.49 -8.27
N SER A 35 -30.65 -15.66 -9.16
CA SER A 35 -32.07 -15.65 -9.51
C SER A 35 -32.31 -16.65 -10.65
N SER A 36 -32.66 -17.89 -10.29
CA SER A 36 -33.23 -18.84 -11.26
C SER A 36 -34.66 -18.40 -11.60
N ALA A 37 -34.80 -17.56 -12.61
CA ALA A 37 -36.07 -17.26 -13.24
C ALA A 37 -36.46 -18.43 -14.15
N SER A 38 -37.44 -19.25 -13.73
CA SER A 38 -38.12 -20.19 -14.62
C SER A 38 -39.39 -19.53 -15.13
N SER A 39 -39.29 -18.88 -16.30
CA SER A 39 -40.44 -18.51 -17.11
C SER A 39 -40.64 -19.61 -18.14
N ASP A 40 -41.62 -20.47 -17.91
CA ASP A 40 -42.07 -21.46 -18.90
C ASP A 40 -43.10 -20.80 -19.82
N ASP A 41 -42.76 -20.66 -21.11
CA ASP A 41 -43.76 -20.63 -22.17
C ASP A 41 -43.22 -21.32 -23.43
N ASN A 42 -43.53 -22.62 -23.51
CA ASN A 42 -43.92 -23.37 -24.71
C ASN A 42 -43.03 -23.34 -25.98
N ARG A 43 -42.31 -24.43 -26.26
CA ARG A 43 -42.51 -25.30 -27.47
C ARG A 43 -41.34 -26.27 -27.76
N THR A 44 -41.70 -27.56 -27.80
CA THR A 44 -41.25 -28.63 -28.73
C THR A 44 -39.77 -28.69 -29.16
N HIS A 45 -38.97 -29.59 -28.56
CA HIS A 45 -38.18 -30.57 -29.33
C HIS A 45 -37.55 -31.65 -28.43
N ASN A 46 -37.47 -32.87 -28.96
CA ASN A 46 -36.91 -34.07 -28.33
C ASN A 46 -35.51 -33.83 -27.72
N GLY A 47 -35.38 -34.04 -26.41
CA GLY A 47 -34.11 -34.00 -25.67
C GLY A 47 -34.20 -34.89 -24.43
N ILE A 48 -33.17 -35.70 -24.20
CA ILE A 48 -33.05 -36.74 -23.18
C ILE A 48 -33.49 -36.20 -21.80
N HIS A 49 -34.66 -36.64 -21.33
CA HIS A 49 -35.26 -36.15 -20.09
C HIS A 49 -34.69 -36.95 -18.91
N ALA A 50 -33.49 -36.59 -18.44
CA ALA A 50 -33.05 -37.02 -17.11
C ALA A 50 -34.03 -36.43 -16.08
N PRO A 51 -34.55 -37.21 -15.11
CA PRO A 51 -35.44 -36.66 -14.09
C PRO A 51 -34.66 -35.62 -13.29
N ILE A 52 -35.14 -34.37 -13.30
CA ILE A 52 -34.58 -33.28 -12.51
C ILE A 52 -34.64 -33.73 -11.05
N PRO A 53 -33.50 -33.86 -10.33
CA PRO A 53 -33.51 -34.25 -8.93
C PRO A 53 -34.31 -33.23 -8.13
N THR A 54 -35.47 -33.63 -7.64
CA THR A 54 -36.29 -32.77 -6.79
C THR A 54 -35.59 -32.65 -5.44
N ARG A 55 -35.07 -31.45 -5.14
CA ARG A 55 -34.47 -31.17 -3.83
C ARG A 55 -35.55 -31.39 -2.76
N PRO A 56 -35.31 -32.24 -1.73
CA PRO A 56 -36.23 -32.36 -0.60
C PRO A 56 -36.52 -30.99 -0.03
N ARG A 57 -37.80 -30.68 0.21
CA ARG A 57 -38.18 -29.39 0.78
C ARG A 57 -37.60 -29.29 2.19
N LEU A 58 -36.70 -28.33 2.37
CA LEU A 58 -36.14 -28.02 3.68
C LEU A 58 -37.31 -27.63 4.61
N PRO A 59 -37.39 -28.22 5.82
CA PRO A 59 -38.42 -27.84 6.78
C PRO A 59 -38.33 -26.33 7.06
N ASN A 60 -39.48 -25.68 7.12
CA ASN A 60 -39.59 -24.25 7.26
C ASN A 60 -38.95 -23.84 8.60
N ARG A 61 -37.75 -23.25 8.57
CA ARG A 61 -37.07 -22.78 9.78
C ARG A 61 -37.72 -21.47 10.19
N LYS A 62 -38.20 -21.39 11.44
CA LYS A 62 -38.60 -20.12 12.07
C LYS A 62 -37.41 -19.16 11.99
N SER A 63 -37.63 -17.90 11.61
CA SER A 63 -36.57 -16.89 11.63
C SER A 63 -36.10 -16.71 13.08
N SER A 64 -34.97 -17.34 13.42
CA SER A 64 -34.23 -17.01 14.64
C SER A 64 -33.74 -15.57 14.45
N GLY A 65 -34.08 -14.69 15.40
CA GLY A 65 -33.73 -13.27 15.34
C GLY A 65 -32.23 -13.03 15.14
N THR A 66 -31.88 -11.77 14.91
CA THR A 66 -30.49 -11.35 14.67
C THR A 66 -29.54 -11.87 15.76
N ILE A 67 -28.51 -12.62 15.37
CA ILE A 67 -27.44 -13.17 16.23
C ILE A 67 -26.47 -12.04 16.69
N ILE A 68 -26.87 -10.78 16.58
CA ILE A 68 -26.00 -9.63 16.82
C ILE A 68 -25.99 -9.37 18.33
N VAL A 69 -24.90 -9.79 18.99
CA VAL A 69 -24.61 -9.46 20.38
C VAL A 69 -23.68 -8.23 20.39
N PRO A 70 -24.00 -7.16 21.15
CA PRO A 70 -23.09 -6.03 21.34
C PRO A 70 -21.71 -6.50 21.83
N ARG A 71 -20.65 -5.90 21.29
CA ARG A 71 -19.26 -6.33 21.52
C ARG A 71 -18.85 -6.29 23.00
N ASP A 72 -19.48 -5.41 23.77
CA ASP A 72 -19.19 -5.20 25.19
C ASP A 72 -20.10 -6.04 26.12
N SER A 73 -20.89 -6.96 25.56
CA SER A 73 -21.75 -7.84 26.35
C SER A 73 -20.91 -8.91 27.07
N GLU A 74 -21.29 -9.20 28.32
CA GLU A 74 -20.75 -10.31 29.12
C GLU A 74 -20.82 -11.67 28.42
N GLU A 75 -21.84 -11.89 27.57
CA GLU A 75 -21.98 -13.13 26.79
C GLU A 75 -20.91 -13.23 25.68
N ALA A 76 -20.47 -12.09 25.13
CA ALA A 76 -19.48 -12.03 24.06
C ALA A 76 -18.04 -12.12 24.56
N SER A 77 -17.79 -11.71 25.81
CA SER A 77 -16.47 -11.73 26.44
C SER A 77 -16.15 -13.06 27.14
N ARG A 78 -17.17 -13.86 27.48
CA ARG A 78 -16.98 -15.17 28.09
C ARG A 78 -16.46 -16.18 27.08
N PRO A 79 -15.41 -16.95 27.41
CA PRO A 79 -15.04 -18.13 26.65
C PRO A 79 -16.24 -19.07 26.57
N ILE A 80 -16.77 -19.26 25.36
CA ILE A 80 -17.89 -20.19 25.15
C ILE A 80 -17.30 -21.60 25.27
N GLU A 81 -17.49 -22.22 26.43
CA GLU A 81 -17.20 -23.64 26.62
C GLU A 81 -18.25 -24.45 25.86
N THR A 82 -18.06 -24.57 24.54
CA THR A 82 -18.86 -25.50 23.74
C THR A 82 -18.36 -26.91 24.04
N ILE A 83 -19.11 -27.66 24.85
CA ILE A 83 -18.95 -29.11 24.95
C ILE A 83 -19.34 -29.66 23.57
N LEU A 84 -18.35 -30.12 22.82
CA LEU A 84 -18.56 -30.69 21.49
C LEU A 84 -18.96 -32.16 21.67
N ASP A 85 -20.06 -32.54 21.03
CA ASP A 85 -20.51 -33.94 21.01
C ASP A 85 -19.44 -34.81 20.30
N PRO A 86 -19.22 -36.07 20.69
CA PRO A 86 -18.22 -36.94 20.05
C PRO A 86 -18.43 -37.17 18.54
N GLY A 87 -19.62 -36.87 18.00
CA GLY A 87 -19.91 -36.86 16.57
C GLY A 87 -19.82 -35.49 15.87
N ASP A 88 -19.49 -34.42 16.60
CA ASP A 88 -19.40 -33.07 16.03
C ASP A 88 -18.15 -32.94 15.14
N VAL A 89 -18.37 -32.68 13.84
CA VAL A 89 -17.33 -32.41 12.86
C VAL A 89 -16.37 -31.30 13.28
N ARG A 90 -16.81 -30.36 14.13
CA ARG A 90 -15.98 -29.28 14.65
C ARG A 90 -14.96 -29.73 15.68
N ALA A 91 -15.10 -30.92 16.26
CA ALA A 91 -14.11 -31.56 17.12
C ALA A 91 -13.00 -32.26 16.31
N MET A 92 -13.25 -32.55 15.03
CA MET A 92 -12.31 -33.21 14.12
C MET A 92 -11.45 -32.24 13.30
N SER A 93 -11.72 -30.93 13.37
CA SER A 93 -10.93 -29.89 12.70
C SER A 93 -9.78 -29.45 13.61
N PRO A 94 -8.52 -29.36 13.12
CA PRO A 94 -7.45 -28.72 13.85
C PRO A 94 -7.85 -27.29 14.22
N ARG A 95 -7.84 -26.96 15.51
CA ARG A 95 -8.10 -25.61 16.02
C ARG A 95 -6.81 -25.02 16.54
N ARG A 96 -6.56 -23.75 16.20
CA ARG A 96 -5.54 -22.96 16.90
C ARG A 96 -5.91 -22.89 18.38
N THR A 97 -4.96 -23.21 19.24
CA THR A 97 -5.15 -23.10 20.68
C THR A 97 -5.28 -21.62 21.05
N SER A 98 -5.80 -21.32 22.25
CA SER A 98 -5.82 -19.96 22.77
C SER A 98 -4.41 -19.36 22.86
N GLU A 99 -3.40 -20.21 23.11
CA GLU A 99 -1.98 -19.85 23.12
C GLU A 99 -1.49 -19.40 21.74
N ASP A 100 -1.85 -20.11 20.67
CA ASP A 100 -1.49 -19.74 19.28
C ASP A 100 -2.07 -18.36 18.89
N LEU A 101 -3.29 -18.07 19.33
CA LEU A 101 -3.96 -16.78 19.10
C LEU A 101 -3.25 -15.64 19.83
N GLU A 102 -2.81 -15.87 21.07
CA GLU A 102 -2.03 -14.89 21.82
C GLU A 102 -0.66 -14.64 21.17
N GLN A 103 0.02 -15.71 20.74
CA GLN A 103 1.33 -15.61 20.09
C GLN A 103 1.23 -14.85 18.76
N LEU A 104 0.20 -15.13 17.95
CA LEU A 104 -0.07 -14.39 16.71
C LEU A 104 -0.36 -12.91 16.99
N GLY A 105 -1.10 -12.61 18.05
CA GLY A 105 -1.37 -11.23 18.47
C GLY A 105 -0.10 -10.48 18.92
N ARG A 106 0.82 -11.17 19.60
CA ARG A 106 2.14 -10.62 19.98
C ARG A 106 3.01 -10.35 18.75
N GLN A 107 3.15 -11.34 17.86
CA GLN A 107 3.92 -11.23 16.62
C GLN A 107 3.44 -10.05 15.76
N THR A 108 2.13 -9.96 15.54
CA THR A 108 1.54 -8.85 14.76
C THR A 108 1.89 -7.48 15.36
N ARG A 109 1.82 -7.33 16.69
CA ARG A 109 2.16 -6.08 17.36
C ARG A 109 3.66 -5.76 17.24
N ASP A 110 4.51 -6.77 17.32
CA ASP A 110 5.96 -6.60 17.23
C ASP A 110 6.40 -6.26 15.80
N GLU A 111 5.76 -6.83 14.79
CA GLU A 111 5.93 -6.45 13.39
C GLU A 111 5.55 -4.98 13.17
N VAL A 112 4.38 -4.55 13.66
CA VAL A 112 3.96 -3.14 13.55
C VAL A 112 4.97 -2.20 14.20
N ARG A 113 5.49 -2.54 15.39
CA ARG A 113 6.53 -1.76 16.06
C ARG A 113 7.82 -1.70 15.24
N LYS A 114 8.23 -2.82 14.64
CA LYS A 114 9.40 -2.89 13.77
C LYS A 114 9.23 -1.97 12.55
N HIS A 115 8.08 -2.01 11.90
CA HIS A 115 7.76 -1.14 10.76
C HIS A 115 7.75 0.34 11.15
N ALA A 116 7.14 0.69 12.29
CA ALA A 116 7.15 2.06 12.79
C ALA A 116 8.57 2.57 13.06
N LYS A 117 9.45 1.73 13.63
CA LYS A 117 10.85 2.08 13.86
C LYS A 117 11.64 2.29 12.56
N MET A 118 11.49 1.39 11.60
CA MET A 118 12.15 1.54 10.29
C MET A 118 11.72 2.83 9.60
N LEU A 119 10.43 3.18 9.68
CA LEU A 119 9.91 4.42 9.13
C LEU A 119 10.52 5.64 9.84
N GLN A 120 10.60 5.62 11.17
CA GLN A 120 11.21 6.69 11.95
C GLN A 120 12.69 6.90 11.58
N ASP A 121 13.46 5.82 11.48
CA ASP A 121 14.88 5.87 11.11
C ASP A 121 15.05 6.41 9.67
N SER A 122 14.19 5.98 8.75
CA SER A 122 14.17 6.50 7.37
C SER A 122 13.86 7.99 7.32
N LEU A 123 12.88 8.46 8.11
CA LEU A 123 12.52 9.88 8.16
C LEU A 123 13.65 10.72 8.76
N LEU A 124 14.34 10.21 9.79
CA LEU A 124 15.49 10.90 10.39
C LEU A 124 16.65 11.04 9.39
N MET A 125 16.92 10.00 8.62
CA MET A 125 17.93 10.04 7.55
C MET A 125 17.58 11.09 6.48
N ILE A 126 16.32 11.14 6.05
CA ILE A 126 15.85 12.14 5.07
C ILE A 126 16.00 13.55 5.65
N PHE A 127 15.64 13.75 6.93
CA PHE A 127 15.79 15.02 7.62
C PHE A 127 17.25 15.52 7.59
N HIS A 128 18.22 14.66 7.94
CA HIS A 128 19.65 15.02 7.86
C HIS A 128 20.08 15.37 6.44
N ARG A 129 19.61 14.64 5.43
CA ARG A 129 19.92 14.93 4.03
C ARG A 129 19.37 16.30 3.59
N ILE A 130 18.15 16.64 3.99
CA ILE A 130 17.54 17.95 3.72
C ILE A 130 18.35 19.06 4.41
N GLN A 131 18.75 18.85 5.66
CA GLN A 131 19.55 19.81 6.42
C GLN A 131 20.87 20.11 5.69
N ALA A 132 21.60 19.08 5.25
CA ALA A 132 22.86 19.24 4.52
C ALA A 132 22.68 20.01 3.21
N VAL A 133 21.65 19.68 2.43
CA VAL A 133 21.33 20.39 1.18
C VAL A 133 20.97 21.84 1.45
N LYS A 134 20.22 22.13 2.52
CA LYS A 134 19.86 23.50 2.91
C LYS A 134 21.09 24.33 3.25
N GLU A 135 22.03 23.78 4.03
CA GLU A 135 23.27 24.48 4.39
C GLU A 135 24.15 24.76 3.18
N GLU A 136 24.24 23.82 2.23
CA GLU A 136 24.94 24.04 0.96
C GLU A 136 24.25 25.10 0.11
N HIS A 137 22.92 25.06 0.02
CA HIS A 137 22.13 26.05 -0.68
C HIS A 137 22.34 27.45 -0.10
N ASP A 138 22.31 27.60 1.23
CA ASP A 138 22.55 28.88 1.91
C ASP A 138 23.96 29.44 1.58
N LYS A 139 24.98 28.57 1.47
CA LYS A 139 26.32 28.96 1.03
C LYS A 139 26.33 29.42 -0.42
N LEU A 140 25.70 28.67 -1.32
CA LEU A 140 25.60 29.03 -2.74
C LEU A 140 24.84 30.34 -2.94
N ASP A 141 23.76 30.58 -2.19
CA ASP A 141 22.99 31.83 -2.21
C ASP A 141 23.83 33.02 -1.75
N ASN A 142 24.61 32.85 -0.68
CA ASN A 142 25.52 33.89 -0.22
C ASN A 142 26.56 34.22 -1.28
N ASN A 143 27.22 33.21 -1.86
CA ASN A 143 28.18 33.40 -2.94
C ASN A 143 27.55 34.07 -4.18
N ASN A 144 26.33 33.68 -4.55
CA ASN A 144 25.61 34.26 -5.66
C ASN A 144 25.32 35.76 -5.41
N LYS A 145 24.87 36.11 -4.20
CA LYS A 145 24.70 37.51 -3.79
C LYS A 145 26.02 38.29 -3.86
N PHE A 146 27.13 37.70 -3.41
CA PHE A 146 28.47 38.33 -3.52
C PHE A 146 28.85 38.60 -4.98
N LEU A 147 28.67 37.62 -5.87
CA LEU A 147 28.96 37.76 -7.29
C LEU A 147 28.08 38.83 -7.95
N GLN A 148 26.77 38.82 -7.68
CA GLN A 148 25.85 39.83 -8.19
C GLN A 148 26.24 41.25 -7.75
N LYS A 149 26.59 41.42 -6.46
CA LYS A 149 27.07 42.70 -5.94
C LYS A 149 28.35 43.14 -6.64
N TYR A 150 29.33 42.25 -6.77
CA TYR A 150 30.61 42.55 -7.42
C TYR A 150 30.42 42.97 -8.88
N ILE A 151 29.58 42.25 -9.62
CA ILE A 151 29.25 42.58 -11.01
C ILE A 151 28.52 43.94 -11.06
N GLY A 152 27.57 44.19 -10.16
CA GLY A 152 26.88 45.47 -10.04
C GLY A 152 27.83 46.65 -9.78
N ASP A 153 28.76 46.49 -8.84
CA ASP A 153 29.78 47.48 -8.50
C ASP A 153 30.72 47.73 -9.69
N LEU A 154 31.16 46.67 -10.38
CA LEU A 154 32.03 46.77 -11.56
C LEU A 154 31.34 47.46 -12.74
N MET A 155 30.07 47.16 -13.00
CA MET A 155 29.30 47.83 -14.04
C MET A 155 29.05 49.30 -13.71
N THR A 156 28.79 49.63 -12.44
CA THR A 156 28.56 51.00 -11.99
C THR A 156 29.85 51.83 -12.11
N THR A 157 30.96 51.31 -11.61
CA THR A 157 32.28 51.95 -11.74
C THR A 157 32.70 52.08 -13.21
N SER A 158 32.49 51.05 -14.04
CA SER A 158 32.80 51.09 -15.48
C SER A 158 32.02 52.18 -16.21
N LYS A 159 30.73 52.41 -15.88
CA LYS A 159 29.94 53.51 -16.48
C LYS A 159 30.48 54.89 -16.10
N ILE A 160 30.95 55.06 -14.86
CA ILE A 160 31.49 56.34 -14.36
C ILE A 160 32.85 56.64 -14.99
N THR A 161 33.74 55.66 -15.09
CA THR A 161 35.08 55.85 -15.67
C THR A 161 35.05 55.99 -17.20
N SER A 162 34.13 55.30 -17.90
CA SER A 162 34.01 55.39 -19.37
C SER A 162 33.43 56.72 -19.85
N THR A 163 32.56 57.36 -19.08
CA THR A 163 31.91 58.63 -19.45
C THR A 163 32.69 59.87 -19.00
N GLY A 164 33.64 59.71 -18.06
CA GLY A 164 34.52 60.79 -17.57
C GLY A 164 35.71 61.13 -18.48
N GLY A 165 36.10 60.25 -19.42
CA GLY A 165 37.26 60.47 -20.29
C GLY A 165 36.99 61.25 -21.59
N GLY A 166 35.72 61.55 -21.91
CA GLY A 166 35.31 62.07 -23.21
C GLY A 166 35.20 63.60 -23.36
N ARG A 167 35.45 64.40 -22.31
CA ARG A 167 35.31 65.87 -22.35
C ARG A 167 36.60 66.59 -21.98
N MET A 168 37.66 66.38 -22.74
CA MET A 168 38.84 67.25 -22.69
C MET A 168 39.51 67.35 -24.07
N LYS A 169 38.80 67.95 -25.03
CA LYS A 169 39.37 68.56 -26.23
C LYS A 169 38.29 69.32 -27.00
N LYS A 170 38.22 70.64 -26.80
CA LYS A 170 38.33 71.69 -27.83
C LYS A 170 38.16 73.06 -27.19
#